data_AF-A0A975VKJ6-F1
#
_entry.id   AF-A0A975VKJ6-F1
#
_cell.length_a   1.000
_cell.length_b   1.000
_cell.length_c   1.000
_cell.angle_alpha   90.00
_cell.angle_beta   90.00
_cell.angle_gamma   90.00
#
_symmetry.space_group_name_H-M   'P 1'
#
loop_
_entity.id
_entity.type
_entity.pdbx_description
1 polymer ?
#
loop_
_entity_poly.entity_id
_entity_poly.type
_entity_poly.pdbx_seq_one_letter_code
_entity_poly.pdbx_strand_id
1 'polypeptide(L)' 'MDKLFSSIRSFALEEDGAQVIEYALIIAVVSIALVVALRGITNGNFSTFIARVNNCLTTTTCA' A
#
# COMPACT_ATOMS: atom_id res chain seq x y z
N MET A 1 -37.51 -2.23 9.56
CA MET A 1 -36.07 -1.99 9.80
C MET A 1 -35.25 -3.29 9.73
N ASP A 2 -35.88 -4.39 9.29
CA ASP A 2 -35.28 -5.74 9.22
C ASP A 2 -34.41 -5.96 7.97
N LYS A 3 -34.67 -5.20 6.90
CA LYS A 3 -33.92 -5.29 5.64
C LYS A 3 -32.49 -4.74 5.74
N LEU A 4 -32.27 -3.74 6.60
CA LEU A 4 -30.93 -3.16 6.84
C LEU A 4 -30.02 -4.12 7.62
N PHE A 5 -30.59 -4.82 8.60
CA PHE A 5 -29.87 -5.79 9.41
C PHE A 5 -29.44 -7.01 8.59
N SER A 6 -30.27 -7.42 7.61
CA SER A 6 -29.92 -8.46 6.64
C SER A 6 -28.75 -8.07 5.74
N SER A 7 -28.68 -6.82 5.27
CA SER A 7 -27.59 -6.35 4.40
C SER A 7 -26.25 -6.30 5.14
N ILE A 8 -26.21 -5.83 6.39
CA ILE A 8 -24.98 -5.82 7.22
C ILE A 8 -24.54 -7.26 7.54
N ARG A 9 -25.49 -8.18 7.72
CA ARG A 9 -25.20 -9.59 7.93
C ARG A 9 -24.68 -10.29 6.67
N SER A 10 -25.13 -9.90 5.48
CA SER A 10 -24.55 -10.37 4.21
C SER A 10 -23.14 -9.83 3.98
N PHE A 11 -22.84 -8.58 4.34
CA PHE A 11 -21.48 -8.04 4.34
C PHE A 11 -20.53 -8.74 5.32
N ALA A 12 -21.05 -9.30 6.42
CA ALA A 12 -20.28 -10.05 7.41
C ALA A 12 -20.13 -11.56 7.06
N LEU A 13 -20.88 -12.06 6.07
CA LEU A 13 -20.84 -13.46 5.60
C LEU A 13 -20.08 -13.63 4.28
N GLU A 14 -19.60 -12.55 3.68
CA GLU A 14 -18.81 -12.57 2.44
C GLU A 14 -17.32 -12.64 2.83
N GLU A 15 -16.84 -13.86 3.07
CA GLU A 15 -15.45 -14.20 3.43
C GLU A 15 -14.38 -13.68 2.43
N ASP A 16 -14.80 -13.17 1.27
CA ASP A 16 -13.93 -12.54 0.27
C ASP A 16 -13.43 -11.14 0.67
N GLY A 17 -14.13 -10.41 1.55
CA GLY A 17 -13.76 -9.04 1.92
C GLY A 17 -12.72 -8.96 3.06
N ALA A 18 -12.83 -9.86 4.05
CA ALA A 18 -11.92 -9.89 5.19
C ALA A 18 -10.50 -10.29 4.78
N GLN A 19 -10.39 -11.26 3.87
CA GLN A 19 -9.12 -11.70 3.32
C GLN A 19 -8.42 -10.60 2.49
N VAL A 20 -9.18 -9.81 1.73
CA VAL A 20 -8.63 -8.65 0.98
C VAL A 20 -8.11 -7.57 1.93
N ILE A 21 -8.79 -7.33 3.06
CA ILE A 21 -8.37 -6.35 4.06
C ILE A 21 -7.08 -6.78 4.75
N GLU A 22 -6.91 -8.06 5.06
CA GLU A 22 -5.68 -8.58 5.68
C GLU A 22 -4.47 -8.39 4.76
N TYR A 23 -4.59 -8.76 3.48
CA TYR A 23 -3.50 -8.56 2.52
C TYR A 23 -3.23 -7.08 2.24
N ALA A 24 -4.26 -6.22 2.19
CA ALA A 24 -4.09 -4.78 2.05
C ALA A 24 -3.33 -4.16 3.24
N LEU A 25 -3.63 -4.61 4.47
CA LEU A 25 -2.93 -4.18 5.67
C LEU A 25 -1.45 -4.57 5.62
N ILE A 26 -1.15 -5.80 5.22
CA ILE A 26 0.23 -6.28 5.07
C ILE A 26 0.98 -5.43 4.03
N ILE A 27 0.39 -5.19 2.86
CA ILE A 27 0.99 -4.35 1.81
C ILE A 27 1.22 -2.92 2.32
N ALA A 28 0.28 -2.34 3.06
CA ALA A 28 0.41 -1.00 3.61
C ALA A 28 1.57 -0.89 4.61
N VAL A 29 1.66 -1.83 5.57
CA VAL A 29 2.74 -1.85 6.57
C VAL A 29 4.10 -2.06 5.90
N VAL A 30 4.20 -3.03 4.98
CA VAL A 30 5.45 -3.30 4.24
C VAL A 30 5.85 -2.07 3.41
N SER A 31 4.91 -1.40 2.75
CA SER A 31 5.17 -0.19 1.97
C SER A 31 5.71 0.96 2.83
N ILE A 32 5.10 1.19 4.01
CA ILE A 32 5.57 2.21 4.95
C ILE A 32 6.97 1.86 5.46
N ALA A 33 7.21 0.60 5.84
CA ALA A 33 8.51 0.14 6.31
C ALA A 33 9.61 0.33 5.25
N LEU A 34 9.32 0.01 3.98
CA LEU A 34 10.21 0.27 2.85
C LEU A 34 10.53 1.75 2.67
N VAL A 35 9.52 2.63 2.74
CA VAL A 35 9.73 4.09 2.65
C VAL A 35 10.61 4.59 3.79
N VAL A 36 10.38 4.13 5.03
CA VAL A 36 11.18 4.51 6.20
C VAL A 36 12.62 4.01 6.06
N ALA A 37 12.82 2.76 5.63
CA ALA A 37 14.14 2.20 5.39
C ALA A 37 14.91 2.99 4.30
N LEU A 38 14.24 3.33 3.20
CA LEU A 38 14.82 4.13 2.12
C LEU A 38 15.15 5.56 2.57
N ARG A 39 14.35 6.17 3.46
CA ARG A 39 14.70 7.46 4.08
C ARG A 39 16.00 7.36 4.88
N GLY A 40 16.26 6.24 5.55
CA GLY A 40 17.51 6.01 6.28
C GLY A 40 18.74 5.94 5.37
N ILE A 41 18.62 5.32 4.19
CA ILE A 41 19.71 5.18 3.22
C ILE A 41 19.95 6.49 2.43
N THR A 42 18.90 7.28 2.22
CA THR A 42 18.92 8.51 1.39
C THR A 42 19.18 9.79 2.21
N ASN A 43 19.63 9.66 3.46
CA ASN A 43 19.79 10.78 4.40
C ASN A 43 18.54 11.66 4.53
N GLY A 44 17.36 11.04 4.45
CA GLY A 44 16.06 11.70 4.60
C GLY A 44 15.47 12.30 3.32
N ASN A 45 16.19 12.32 2.19
CA ASN A 45 15.69 12.96 0.97
C ASN A 45 14.92 11.99 0.06
N PHE A 46 13.69 11.66 0.46
CA PHE A 46 12.78 10.82 -0.33
C PHE A 46 12.54 11.36 -1.75
N SER A 47 12.59 12.69 -1.93
CA SER A 47 12.49 13.33 -3.25
C SER A 47 13.56 12.86 -4.23
N THR A 48 14.81 12.70 -3.76
CA THR A 48 15.91 12.18 -4.59
C THR A 48 15.69 10.73 -4.99
N PHE A 49 15.15 9.90 -4.10
CA PHE A 49 14.80 8.52 -4.43
C PHE A 49 13.70 8.46 -5.49
N ILE A 50 12.62 9.23 -5.32
CA ILE A 50 11.54 9.32 -6.30
C ILE A 50 12.04 9.82 -7.64
N ALA A 51 12.91 10.84 -7.65
CA ALA A 51 13.53 11.34 -8.88
C ALA A 51 14.34 10.27 -9.59
N ARG A 52 15.11 9.44 -8.85
CA ARG A 52 15.88 8.32 -9.41
C ARG A 52 14.97 7.23 -9.99
N VAL A 53 13.94 6.81 -9.25
CA VAL A 53 12.98 5.80 -9.71
C VAL A 53 12.25 6.30 -10.95
N ASN A 54 11.82 7.57 -10.96
CA ASN A 54 11.16 8.16 -12.12
C ASN A 54 12.09 8.17 -13.34
N ASN A 55 13.33 8.64 -13.18
CA ASN A 55 14.32 8.59 -14.28
C ASN A 55 14.56 7.16 -14.79
N CYS A 56 14.63 6.18 -13.91
CA CYS A 56 14.78 4.77 -14.29
C CYS A 56 13.59 4.19 -15.07
N LEU A 57 12.38 4.68 -14.78
CA LEU A 57 11.15 4.19 -15.41
C LEU A 57 10.84 4.94 -16.72
N THR A 58 11.25 6.20 -16.83
CA THR A 58 10.94 7.06 -17.99
C THR A 58 12.11 7.23 -18.96
N THR A 59 13.34 6.90 -18.54
CA THR A 59 14.55 7.02 -19.37
C THR A 59 15.36 5.73 -19.36
N THR A 60 16.29 5.59 -20.30
CA THR A 60 17.18 4.41 -20.39
C THR A 60 18.32 4.44 -19.37
N THR A 61 18.43 5.48 -18.53
CA THR A 61 19.58 5.71 -17.66
C THR A 61 19.18 5.86 -16.19
N CYS A 62 19.80 5.04 -15.34
CA CYS A 62 19.64 5.03 -13.88
C CYS A 62 20.94 5.50 -13.20
N ALA A 63 21.18 6.81 -13.18
CA ALA A 63 22.37 7.40 -12.55
C ALA A 63 21.99 8.24 -11.33
#